data_AF-A0A7V3FMI4-F1
#
_entry.id   AF-A0A7V3FMI4-F1
#
_cell.length_a   1.000
_cell.length_b   1.000
_cell.length_c   1.000
_cell.angle_alpha   90.00
_cell.angle_beta   90.00
_cell.angle_gamma   90.00
#
_symmetry.space_group_name_H-M   'P 1'
#
loop_
_entity.id
_entity.type
_entity.pdbx_description
1 polymer ?
#
loop_
_entity_poly.entity_id
_entity_poly.type
_entity_poly.pdbx_seq_one_letter_code
_entity_poly.pdbx_strand_id
1 'polypeptide(L)'
;MSPQRPPLDQVAAEIALLSRELSFAGTLLYEGLEKPMNALKAGRSPRALGLADQVQEAESLRGSAAEILGELRLKSADFAQYGRDFPAPEFPELVRMAERECAFWQAFCERSQILLKKLALIADLEKLSPLGRAPIQDAWDEVRALAAPAAAKPE
;
A
#
# COMPACT_ATOMS: atom_id res chain seq x y z
N MET A 1 -2.72 -12.13 -35.65
CA MET A 1 -3.93 -12.44 -34.85
C MET A 1 -3.98 -11.41 -33.74
N SER A 2 -4.97 -10.51 -33.75
CA SER A 2 -5.15 -9.57 -32.64
C SER A 2 -5.57 -10.37 -31.41
N PRO A 3 -4.93 -10.22 -30.24
CA PRO A 3 -5.39 -10.89 -29.03
C PRO A 3 -6.84 -10.49 -28.76
N GLN A 4 -7.71 -11.49 -28.59
CA GLN A 4 -9.12 -11.28 -28.30
C GLN A 4 -9.22 -10.68 -26.89
N ARG A 5 -9.84 -9.51 -26.78
CA ARG A 5 -9.97 -8.80 -25.51
C ARG A 5 -10.83 -9.63 -24.54
N PRO A 6 -10.45 -9.76 -23.25
CA PRO A 6 -11.21 -10.53 -22.27
C PRO A 6 -12.60 -9.91 -22.06
N PRO A 7 -13.67 -10.72 -21.86
CA PRO A 7 -15.02 -10.24 -21.57
C PRO A 7 -15.09 -9.25 -20.39
N LEU A 8 -16.04 -8.31 -20.44
CA LEU A 8 -16.20 -7.27 -19.42
C LEU A 8 -16.43 -7.81 -18.01
N ASP A 9 -17.25 -8.86 -17.89
CA ASP A 9 -17.54 -9.56 -16.64
C ASP A 9 -16.28 -10.21 -16.05
N GLN A 10 -15.42 -10.77 -16.91
CA GLN A 10 -14.12 -11.29 -16.50
C GLN A 10 -13.20 -10.17 -15.97
N VAL A 11 -13.09 -9.06 -16.71
CA VAL A 11 -12.27 -7.90 -16.27
C VAL A 11 -12.77 -7.33 -14.94
N ALA A 12 -14.08 -7.22 -14.77
CA ALA A 12 -14.68 -6.74 -13.52
C ALA A 12 -14.38 -7.69 -12.34
N ALA A 13 -14.45 -9.01 -12.56
CA ALA A 13 -14.11 -10.00 -11.54
C ALA A 13 -12.63 -9.95 -11.16
N GLU A 14 -11.74 -9.78 -12.14
CA GLU A 14 -10.29 -9.62 -11.91
C GLU A 14 -9.97 -8.35 -11.12
N ILE A 15 -10.61 -7.22 -11.44
CA ILE A 15 -10.48 -5.97 -10.67
C ILE A 15 -10.92 -6.17 -9.22
N ALA A 16 -12.07 -6.82 -8.98
CA ALA A 16 -12.57 -7.06 -7.64
C ALA A 16 -11.64 -7.96 -6.82
N LEU A 17 -11.05 -8.99 -7.44
CA LEU A 17 -10.06 -9.84 -6.80
C LEU A 17 -8.79 -9.06 -6.44
N LEU A 18 -8.21 -8.33 -7.39
CA LEU A 18 -6.99 -7.56 -7.19
C LEU A 18 -7.17 -6.46 -6.14
N SER A 19 -8.32 -5.78 -6.11
CA SER A 19 -8.67 -4.80 -5.07
C SER A 19 -8.69 -5.44 -3.66
N ARG A 20 -9.26 -6.63 -3.54
CA ARG A 20 -9.28 -7.38 -2.27
C ARG A 20 -7.87 -7.80 -1.84
N GLU A 21 -7.08 -8.34 -2.76
CA GLU A 21 -5.71 -8.78 -2.47
C GLU A 21 -4.81 -7.59 -2.10
N LEU A 22 -4.95 -6.47 -2.81
CA LEU A 22 -4.23 -5.23 -2.52
C LEU A 22 -4.58 -4.69 -1.13
N SER A 23 -5.87 -4.72 -0.78
CA SER A 23 -6.33 -4.33 0.56
C SER A 23 -5.71 -5.21 1.64
N PHE A 24 -5.71 -6.53 1.43
CA PHE A 24 -5.12 -7.47 2.37
C PHE A 24 -3.61 -7.26 2.54
N ALA A 25 -2.86 -7.16 1.43
CA ALA A 25 -1.43 -6.89 1.46
C ALA A 25 -1.10 -5.55 2.13
N GLY A 26 -1.93 -4.53 1.87
CA GLY A 26 -1.84 -3.22 2.49
C GLY A 26 -2.03 -3.24 4.01
N THR A 27 -3.04 -3.97 4.49
CA THR A 27 -3.27 -4.17 5.94
C THR A 27 -2.08 -4.88 6.58
N LEU A 28 -1.59 -5.97 5.99
CA LEU A 28 -0.44 -6.69 6.52
C LEU A 28 0.82 -5.81 6.57
N LEU A 29 1.05 -5.00 5.54
CA LEU A 29 2.16 -4.05 5.53
C LEU A 29 2.02 -3.00 6.64
N TYR A 30 0.84 -2.41 6.81
CA TYR A 30 0.59 -1.45 7.89
C TYR A 30 0.87 -2.06 9.27
N GLU A 31 0.30 -3.24 9.55
CA GLU A 31 0.48 -3.94 10.83
C GLU A 31 1.94 -4.36 11.06
N GLY A 32 2.63 -4.77 9.99
CA GLY A 32 4.05 -5.11 10.00
C GLY A 32 4.95 -3.91 10.31
N LEU A 33 4.56 -2.70 9.92
CA LEU A 33 5.26 -1.46 10.24
C LEU A 33 4.90 -0.92 11.63
N GLU A 34 3.65 -1.08 12.07
CA GLU A 34 3.16 -0.51 13.33
C GLU A 34 3.88 -1.09 14.56
N LYS A 35 4.13 -2.40 14.56
CA LYS A 35 4.82 -3.11 15.65
C LYS A 35 6.24 -2.58 15.91
N PRO A 36 7.17 -2.55 14.93
CA PRO A 36 8.50 -1.99 15.15
C PRO A 36 8.45 -0.52 15.52
N MET A 37 7.56 0.27 14.93
CA MET A 37 7.42 1.69 15.26
C MET A 37 7.04 1.93 16.72
N ASN A 38 6.07 1.18 17.24
CA ASN A 38 5.69 1.25 18.66
C ASN A 38 6.83 0.81 19.58
N ALA A 39 7.59 -0.22 19.20
CA ALA A 39 8.72 -0.71 19.98
C ALA A 39 9.89 0.29 20.02
N LEU A 40 10.21 0.92 18.87
CA LEU A 40 11.21 1.99 18.78
C LEU A 40 10.80 3.21 19.61
N LYS A 41 9.51 3.58 19.59
CA LYS A 41 8.95 4.65 20.42
C LYS A 41 9.11 4.35 21.91
N ALA A 42 8.90 3.10 22.32
CA ALA A 42 9.14 2.62 23.69
C ALA A 42 10.63 2.56 24.07
N GLY A 43 11.55 2.85 23.15
CA GLY A 43 12.98 2.94 23.41
C GLY A 43 13.74 1.62 23.30
N ARG A 44 13.13 0.59 22.73
CA ARG A 44 13.83 -0.66 22.41
C ARG A 44 14.92 -0.39 21.36
N SER A 45 16.05 -1.08 21.47
CA SER A 45 17.12 -0.94 20.48
C SER A 45 16.71 -1.60 19.16
N PRO A 46 16.98 -0.96 18.01
CA PRO A 46 16.72 -1.56 16.68
C PRO A 46 17.24 -2.98 16.54
N ARG A 47 18.49 -3.22 16.96
CA ARG A 47 19.12 -4.55 16.87
C ARG A 47 18.39 -5.60 17.71
N ALA A 48 18.01 -5.29 18.96
CA ALA A 48 17.31 -6.25 19.82
C ALA A 48 15.88 -6.54 19.37
N LEU A 49 15.30 -5.69 18.50
CA LEU A 49 14.02 -5.95 17.86
C LEU A 49 14.13 -6.88 16.66
N GLY A 50 15.35 -7.16 16.16
CA GLY A 50 15.51 -7.78 14.84
C GLY A 50 14.94 -6.88 13.75
N LEU A 51 15.18 -5.56 13.84
CA LEU A 51 14.58 -4.60 12.91
C LEU A 51 14.97 -4.88 11.45
N ALA A 52 16.16 -5.42 11.20
CA ALA A 52 16.61 -5.81 9.86
C ALA A 52 15.66 -6.82 9.20
N ASP A 53 15.32 -7.90 9.92
CA ASP A 53 14.42 -8.95 9.41
C ASP A 53 13.01 -8.39 9.16
N GLN A 54 12.49 -7.58 10.09
CA GLN A 54 11.17 -6.95 9.94
C GLN A 54 11.10 -5.99 8.75
N VAL A 55 12.18 -5.24 8.50
CA VAL A 55 12.27 -4.36 7.32
C VAL A 55 12.25 -5.18 6.04
N GLN A 56 12.99 -6.29 5.99
CA GLN A 56 13.01 -7.17 4.82
C GLN A 56 11.64 -7.80 4.55
N GLU A 57 10.94 -8.28 5.58
CA GLU A 57 9.58 -8.81 5.46
C GLU A 57 8.59 -7.75 4.94
N ALA A 58 8.64 -6.54 5.50
CA ALA A 58 7.79 -5.45 5.08
C ALA A 58 8.14 -4.94 3.66
N GLU A 59 9.40 -4.98 3.23
CA GLU A 59 9.79 -4.70 1.86
C GLU A 59 9.20 -5.71 0.87
N SER A 60 9.17 -7.00 1.25
CA SER A 60 8.53 -8.05 0.44
C SER A 60 7.02 -7.84 0.29
N LEU A 61 6.33 -7.49 1.38
CA LEU A 61 4.90 -7.16 1.36
C LEU A 61 4.62 -5.92 0.50
N ARG A 62 5.44 -4.87 0.63
CA ARG A 62 5.34 -3.67 -0.21
C ARG A 62 5.60 -3.96 -1.68
N GLY A 63 6.54 -4.87 -1.99
CA GLY A 63 6.77 -5.37 -3.34
C GLY A 63 5.52 -6.02 -3.92
N SER A 64 4.93 -6.95 -3.16
CA SER A 64 3.69 -7.66 -3.55
C SER A 64 2.54 -6.68 -3.78
N ALA A 65 2.33 -5.72 -2.87
CA ALA A 65 1.30 -4.69 -3.03
C ALA A 65 1.52 -3.81 -4.28
N ALA A 66 2.78 -3.49 -4.61
CA ALA A 66 3.11 -2.72 -5.81
C ALA A 66 2.86 -3.50 -7.10
N GLU A 67 3.11 -4.81 -7.11
CA GLU A 67 2.80 -5.70 -8.24
C GLU A 67 1.28 -5.78 -8.48
N ILE A 68 0.51 -6.07 -7.43
CA ILE A 68 -0.96 -6.12 -7.49
C ILE A 68 -1.53 -4.76 -7.95
N LEU A 69 -1.01 -3.64 -7.44
CA LEU A 69 -1.42 -2.30 -7.89
C LEU A 69 -1.10 -2.07 -9.37
N GLY A 70 0.03 -2.57 -9.85
CA GLY A 70 0.40 -2.53 -11.27
C GLY A 70 -0.62 -3.29 -12.14
N GLU A 71 -0.98 -4.50 -11.73
CA GLU A 71 -2.00 -5.31 -12.42
C GLU A 71 -3.38 -4.65 -12.37
N LEU A 72 -3.79 -4.15 -11.20
CA LEU A 72 -5.07 -3.46 -11.01
C LEU A 72 -5.20 -2.26 -11.94
N ARG A 73 -4.11 -1.49 -12.14
CA ARG A 73 -4.10 -0.35 -13.09
C ARG A 73 -4.31 -0.79 -14.53
N LEU A 74 -3.67 -1.87 -14.95
CA LEU A 74 -3.83 -2.40 -16.30
C LEU A 74 -5.28 -2.84 -16.53
N LYS A 75 -5.86 -3.59 -15.59
CA LYS A 75 -7.26 -4.03 -15.66
C LYS A 75 -8.24 -2.86 -15.59
N SER A 76 -7.97 -1.86 -14.75
CA SER A 76 -8.79 -0.64 -14.68
C SER A 76 -8.74 0.17 -15.98
N ALA A 77 -7.60 0.22 -16.66
CA ALA A 77 -7.50 0.85 -17.98
C ALA A 77 -8.31 0.10 -19.04
N ASP A 78 -8.27 -1.24 -19.03
CA ASP A 78 -9.12 -2.08 -19.87
C ASP A 78 -10.61 -1.85 -19.57
N PHE A 79 -11.00 -1.74 -18.30
CA PHE A 79 -12.36 -1.44 -17.90
C PHE A 79 -12.82 -0.05 -18.33
N ALA A 80 -11.98 0.97 -18.20
CA ALA A 80 -12.27 2.33 -18.66
C ALA A 80 -12.47 2.40 -20.17
N GLN A 81 -11.71 1.63 -20.95
CA GLN A 81 -11.92 1.52 -22.39
C GLN A 81 -13.26 0.84 -22.70
N TYR A 82 -13.69 -0.16 -21.92
CA TYR A 82 -15.03 -0.75 -22.10
C TYR A 82 -16.15 0.26 -21.83
N GLY A 83 -16.00 1.12 -20.82
CA GLY A 83 -16.95 2.21 -20.56
C GLY A 83 -17.03 3.25 -21.68
N ARG A 84 -15.98 3.40 -22.51
CA ARG A 84 -16.01 4.21 -23.73
C ARG A 84 -16.74 3.52 -24.87
N ASP A 85 -16.51 2.22 -25.02
CA ASP A 85 -17.07 1.41 -26.11
C ASP A 85 -18.57 1.09 -25.88
N PHE A 86 -18.98 0.97 -24.61
CA PHE A 86 -20.34 0.64 -24.17
C PHE A 86 -20.77 1.59 -23.03
N PRO A 87 -21.22 2.81 -23.37
CA PRO A 87 -21.56 3.80 -22.35
C PRO A 87 -22.81 3.37 -21.57
N ALA A 88 -22.62 3.09 -20.28
CA ALA A 88 -23.70 2.99 -19.30
C ALA A 88 -23.52 4.07 -18.20
N PRO A 89 -24.61 4.58 -17.59
CA PRO A 89 -24.58 5.67 -16.62
C PRO A 89 -23.63 5.45 -15.42
N GLU A 90 -23.41 4.19 -15.03
CA GLU A 90 -22.61 3.79 -13.87
C GLU A 90 -21.10 3.76 -14.13
N PHE A 91 -20.65 3.58 -15.38
CA PHE A 91 -19.22 3.42 -15.70
C PHE A 91 -18.34 4.60 -15.26
N PRO A 92 -18.74 5.87 -15.47
CA PRO A 92 -17.90 6.99 -15.06
C PRO A 92 -17.60 7.00 -13.56
N GLU A 93 -18.55 6.59 -12.72
CA GLU A 93 -18.33 6.55 -11.27
C GLU A 93 -17.44 5.37 -10.88
N LEU A 94 -17.63 4.19 -11.49
CA LEU A 94 -16.78 3.02 -11.26
C LEU A 94 -15.31 3.29 -11.64
N VAL A 95 -15.07 3.98 -12.76
CA VAL A 95 -13.71 4.38 -13.17
C VAL A 95 -13.09 5.34 -12.15
N ARG A 96 -13.83 6.36 -11.69
CA ARG A 96 -13.33 7.29 -10.67
C ARG A 96 -13.03 6.59 -9.34
N MET A 97 -13.85 5.61 -8.95
CA MET A 97 -13.61 4.82 -7.74
C MET A 97 -12.30 4.03 -7.86
N ALA A 98 -12.08 3.34 -8.99
CA ALA A 98 -10.84 2.60 -9.25
C ALA A 98 -9.60 3.53 -9.29
N GLU A 99 -9.73 4.73 -9.89
CA GLU A 99 -8.66 5.73 -9.91
C GLU A 99 -8.31 6.21 -8.50
N ARG A 100 -9.31 6.48 -7.65
CA ARG A 100 -9.10 6.89 -6.26
C ARG A 100 -8.43 5.78 -5.44
N GLU A 101 -8.86 4.54 -5.61
CA GLU A 101 -8.25 3.38 -4.97
C GLU A 101 -6.78 3.23 -5.40
N CYS A 102 -6.51 3.29 -6.70
CA CYS A 102 -5.14 3.21 -7.22
C CYS A 102 -4.25 4.35 -6.70
N ALA A 103 -4.79 5.57 -6.60
CA ALA A 103 -4.06 6.72 -6.09
C ALA A 103 -3.74 6.58 -4.60
N PHE A 104 -4.70 6.09 -3.81
CA PHE A 104 -4.51 5.78 -2.40
C PHE A 104 -3.39 4.76 -2.20
N TRP A 105 -3.47 3.61 -2.86
CA TRP A 105 -2.49 2.54 -2.69
C TRP A 105 -1.09 2.91 -3.19
N GLN A 106 -1.01 3.73 -4.24
CA GLN A 106 0.26 4.29 -4.69
C GLN A 106 0.89 5.14 -3.59
N ALA A 107 0.13 6.11 -3.05
CA ALA A 107 0.63 7.00 -2.01
C ALA A 107 1.05 6.20 -0.77
N PHE A 108 0.24 5.21 -0.36
CA PHE A 108 0.54 4.33 0.76
C PHE A 108 1.84 3.55 0.55
N CYS A 109 2.04 2.93 -0.63
CA CYS A 109 3.26 2.21 -0.96
C CYS A 109 4.49 3.11 -0.99
N GLU A 110 4.37 4.33 -1.52
CA GLU A 110 5.45 5.31 -1.56
C GLU A 110 5.87 5.78 -0.16
N ARG A 111 4.91 6.14 0.70
CA ARG A 111 5.21 6.52 2.09
C ARG A 111 5.81 5.38 2.89
N SER A 112 5.29 4.17 2.70
CA SER A 112 5.85 2.96 3.30
C SER A 112 7.29 2.72 2.84
N GLN A 113 7.60 2.94 1.56
CA GLN A 113 8.98 2.81 1.06
C GLN A 113 9.93 3.84 1.71
N ILE A 114 9.49 5.08 1.89
CA ILE A 114 10.29 6.12 2.55
C ILE A 114 10.58 5.71 4.00
N LEU A 115 9.57 5.23 4.73
CA LEU A 115 9.75 4.73 6.08
C LEU A 115 10.71 3.54 6.13
N LEU A 116 10.53 2.54 5.27
CA LEU A 116 11.37 1.35 5.21
C LEU A 116 12.85 1.70 4.96
N LYS A 117 13.12 2.62 4.04
CA LYS A 117 14.49 3.13 3.81
C LYS A 117 15.10 3.74 5.06
N LYS A 118 14.32 4.49 5.85
CA LYS A 118 14.79 5.09 7.11
C LYS A 118 15.01 4.04 8.20
N LEU A 119 14.14 3.04 8.29
CA LEU A 119 14.28 1.92 9.22
C LEU A 119 15.51 1.07 8.88
N ALA A 120 15.77 0.81 7.60
CA ALA A 120 16.96 0.10 7.14
C ALA A 120 18.26 0.77 7.59
N LEU A 121 18.32 2.10 7.55
CA LEU A 121 19.51 2.87 7.99
C LEU A 121 19.83 2.73 9.48
N ILE A 122 18.86 2.34 10.30
CA ILE A 122 19.02 2.21 11.75
C ILE A 122 18.93 0.77 12.25
N ALA A 123 18.68 -0.19 11.36
CA ALA A 123 18.26 -1.55 11.71
C ALA A 123 19.19 -2.27 12.68
N ASP A 124 20.50 -2.05 12.53
CA ASP A 124 21.53 -2.72 13.34
C ASP A 124 22.07 -1.87 14.50
N LEU A 125 21.46 -0.71 14.77
CA LEU A 125 21.93 0.15 15.86
C LEU A 125 21.57 -0.44 17.23
N GLU A 126 22.55 -0.42 18.14
CA GLU A 126 22.35 -0.77 19.55
C GLU A 126 21.61 0.34 20.33
N LYS A 127 21.69 1.58 19.84
CA LYS A 127 21.04 2.75 20.43
C LYS A 127 20.61 3.71 19.34
N LEU A 128 19.36 4.16 19.44
CA LEU A 128 18.80 5.18 18.57
C LEU A 128 18.58 6.47 19.37
N SER A 129 19.34 7.51 19.02
CA SER A 129 19.27 8.82 19.67
C SER A 129 17.93 9.51 19.39
N PRO A 130 17.48 10.44 20.26
CA PRO A 130 16.25 11.21 20.02
C PRO A 130 16.26 11.96 18.68
N LEU A 131 17.40 12.53 18.29
CA LEU A 131 17.56 13.22 17.00
C LEU A 131 17.44 12.25 15.81
N GLY A 132 17.89 11.00 15.95
CA GLY A 132 17.70 9.96 14.94
C GLY A 132 16.27 9.43 14.86
N ARG A 133 15.46 9.58 15.92
CA ARG A 133 14.06 9.13 15.95
C ARG A 133 13.11 10.05 15.21
N ALA A 134 13.32 11.37 15.26
CA ALA A 134 12.37 12.34 14.72
C ALA A 134 12.06 12.08 13.23
N PRO A 135 13.04 11.90 12.32
CA PRO A 135 12.75 11.68 10.90
C PRO A 135 12.02 10.35 10.61
N ILE A 136 12.12 9.37 11.52
CA ILE A 136 11.46 8.07 11.42
C ILE A 136 10.02 8.19 11.89
N GLN A 137 9.80 8.90 13.00
CA GLN A 137 8.47 9.21 13.51
C GLN A 137 7.68 10.05 12.51
N ASP A 138 8.29 11.07 11.90
CA ASP A 138 7.65 11.89 10.87
C ASP A 138 7.17 11.04 9.68
N ALA A 139 8.04 10.15 9.18
CA ALA A 139 7.69 9.24 8.09
C ALA A 139 6.59 8.24 8.48
N TRP A 140 6.57 7.77 9.73
CA TRP A 140 5.50 6.91 10.22
C TRP A 140 4.18 7.65 10.36
N ASP A 141 4.19 8.90 10.82
CA ASP A 141 3.00 9.71 10.93
C ASP A 141 2.40 10.03 9.55
N GLU A 142 3.22 10.18 8.51
CA GLU A 142 2.74 10.26 7.11
C GLU A 142 2.02 8.98 6.66
N VAL A 143 2.56 7.80 6.97
CA VAL A 143 1.92 6.50 6.67
C VAL A 143 0.58 6.38 7.43
N ARG A 144 0.57 6.73 8.72
CA ARG A 144 -0.64 6.68 9.55
C ARG A 144 -1.70 7.67 9.08
N ALA A 145 -1.31 8.89 8.71
CA ALA A 145 -2.22 9.90 8.20
C ALA A 145 -2.91 9.46 6.91
N LEU A 146 -2.19 8.72 6.05
CA LEU A 146 -2.79 8.09 4.87
C LEU A 146 -3.70 6.91 5.23
N ALA A 147 -3.38 6.10 6.22
CA ALA A 147 -4.21 4.94 6.61
C ALA A 147 -5.47 5.33 7.44
N ALA A 148 -5.43 6.47 8.14
CA ALA A 148 -6.52 6.96 9.01
C ALA A 148 -7.88 7.25 8.32
N PRO A 149 -7.99 7.71 7.06
CA PRO A 149 -9.26 7.99 6.41
C PRO A 149 -10.05 6.72 6.05
N ALA A 150 -9.49 5.52 6.21
CA ALA A 150 -10.21 4.26 6.07
C ALA A 150 -10.96 3.83 7.35
N ALA A 151 -10.63 4.40 8.51
CA ALA A 151 -11.23 4.04 9.82
C ALA A 151 -12.34 5.00 10.28
N ALA A 152 -12.54 6.12 9.59
CA ALA A 152 -13.55 7.13 9.93
C ALA A 152 -14.79 7.03 9.04
N LYS A 153 -15.52 5.91 9.14
CA LYS A 153 -16.98 5.92 8.99
C LYS A 153 -17.60 4.90 9.95
N PRO A 154 -18.16 5.38 11.06
CA PRO A 154 -19.39 4.83 11.59
C PRO A 154 -20.48 5.90 11.52
N GLU A 155 -21.56 5.50 10.82
CA GLU A 155 -22.95 5.96 10.90
C GLU A 155 -23.31 7.33 10.32
#